data_AF-A0A699RDI2-F1
#
_entry.id   AF-A0A699RDI2-F1
#
_cell.length_a   1.000
_cell.length_b   1.000
_cell.length_c   1.000
_cell.angle_alpha   90.00
_cell.angle_beta   90.00
_cell.angle_gamma   90.00
#
_symmetry.space_group_name_H-M   'P 1'
#
loop_
_entity.id
_entity.type
_entity.pdbx_description
1 polymer ?
#
loop_
_entity_poly.entity_id
_entity_poly.type
_entity_poly.pdbx_seq_one_letter_code
_entity_poly.pdbx_strand_id
1 'polypeptide(L)' 'VVQPVASTTAEQKLARKNELKARGTLLMALPDKHQLKFNSHKDAKTLMEAIEKRFGGNTETKKV' A
#
# COMPACT_ATOMS: atom_id res chain seq x y z
N VAL A 1 -12.67 -28.41 -16.12
CA VAL A 1 -13.11 -26.99 -16.18
C VAL A 1 -11.90 -26.10 -15.93
N VAL A 2 -11.29 -25.60 -17.00
CA VAL A 2 -10.25 -24.55 -16.90
C VAL A 2 -10.99 -23.22 -16.80
N GLN A 3 -10.82 -22.54 -15.68
CA GLN A 3 -11.33 -21.19 -15.49
C GLN A 3 -10.61 -20.26 -16.48
N PRO A 4 -11.32 -19.32 -17.13
CA PRO A 4 -10.70 -18.38 -18.06
C PRO A 4 -9.83 -17.40 -17.27
N VAL A 5 -8.53 -17.67 -17.21
CA VAL A 5 -7.49 -16.76 -16.69
C VAL A 5 -7.25 -15.54 -17.61
N ALA A 6 -8.23 -15.18 -18.45
CA ALA A 6 -8.05 -14.25 -19.57
C ALA A 6 -9.12 -13.15 -19.67
N SER A 7 -9.84 -12.84 -18.59
CA SER A 7 -10.98 -11.91 -18.64
C SER A 7 -10.87 -10.75 -17.64
N THR A 8 -9.77 -9.97 -17.64
CA THR A 8 -9.73 -8.58 -17.09
C THR A 8 -8.40 -7.83 -17.33
N THR A 9 -7.75 -8.01 -18.48
CA THR A 9 -6.38 -7.49 -18.71
C THR A 9 -6.27 -5.95 -18.57
N ALA A 10 -7.26 -5.17 -19.01
CA ALA A 10 -7.21 -3.70 -18.92
C ALA A 10 -7.44 -3.19 -17.49
N GLU A 11 -8.49 -3.68 -16.82
CA GLU A 11 -8.84 -3.27 -15.45
C GLU A 11 -7.82 -3.78 -14.43
N GLN A 12 -7.30 -5.00 -14.56
CA GLN A 12 -6.23 -5.50 -13.69
C GLN A 12 -4.92 -4.72 -13.90
N LYS A 13 -4.60 -4.30 -15.12
CA LYS A 13 -3.45 -3.42 -15.37
C LYS A 13 -3.66 -2.04 -14.74
N LEU A 14 -4.87 -1.49 -14.83
CA LEU A 14 -5.23 -0.22 -14.21
C LEU A 14 -5.18 -0.30 -12.68
N ALA A 15 -5.75 -1.35 -12.09
CA ALA A 15 -5.74 -1.60 -10.66
C ALA A 15 -4.31 -1.73 -10.12
N ARG A 16 -3.43 -2.49 -10.81
CA ARG A 16 -2.01 -2.59 -10.43
C ARG A 16 -1.28 -1.26 -10.50
N LYS A 17 -1.56 -0.42 -11.50
CA LYS A 17 -0.98 0.92 -11.60
C LYS A 17 -1.44 1.82 -10.45
N ASN A 18 -2.72 1.74 -10.07
CA ASN A 18 -3.28 2.51 -8.96
C ASN A 18 -2.73 2.04 -7.61
N GLU A 19 -2.54 0.73 -7.44
CA GLU A 19 -1.91 0.17 -6.25
C GLU A 19 -0.45 0.61 -6.10
N LEU A 20 0.32 0.61 -7.19
CA LEU A 20 1.70 1.12 -7.15
C LEU A 20 1.76 2.60 -6.80
N LYS A 21 0.84 3.41 -7.34
CA LYS A 21 0.74 4.83 -6.98
C LYS A 21 0.39 5.00 -5.49
N ALA A 22 -0.59 4.26 -4.98
CA ALA A 22 -0.97 4.29 -3.56
C ALA A 22 0.19 3.90 -2.65
N ARG A 23 0.93 2.83 -2.99
CA ARG A 23 2.14 2.42 -2.27
C ARG A 23 3.22 3.50 -2.28
N GLY A 24 3.45 4.13 -3.44
CA GLY A 24 4.40 5.24 -3.56
C GLY A 24 4.03 6.42 -2.65
N THR A 25 2.77 6.84 -2.63
CA THR A 25 2.28 7.90 -1.74
C THR A 25 2.45 7.52 -0.26
N LEU A 26 2.08 6.29 0.12
CA LEU A 26 2.24 5.81 1.50
C LEU A 26 3.71 5.79 1.93
N LEU A 27 4.63 5.40 1.06
CA LEU A 27 6.08 5.41 1.35
C LEU A 27 6.63 6.84 1.44
N MET A 28 6.21 7.76 0.57
CA MET A 28 6.64 9.16 0.63
C MET A 28 6.20 9.86 1.92
N ALA A 29 5.10 9.43 2.53
CA ALA A 29 4.64 9.94 3.82
C ALA A 29 5.52 9.45 5.02
N LEU A 30 6.45 8.52 4.79
CA LEU A 30 7.35 8.01 5.83
C LEU A 30 8.72 8.70 5.78
N PRO A 31 9.37 8.88 6.94
CA PRO A 31 10.77 9.30 6.98
C PRO A 31 11.66 8.30 6.23
N ASP A 32 12.61 8.80 5.43
CA ASP A 32 13.43 8.03 4.48
C ASP A 32 14.05 6.76 5.09
N LYS A 33 14.60 6.85 6.31
CA LYS A 33 15.17 5.74 7.10
C LYS A 33 14.21 4.54 7.27
N HIS A 34 12.91 4.76 7.18
CA HIS A 34 11.89 3.74 7.36
C HIS A 34 11.32 3.22 6.03
N GLN A 35 11.46 3.95 4.91
CA GLN A 35 10.86 3.59 3.62
C GLN A 35 11.33 2.22 3.13
N LEU A 36 12.64 1.96 3.19
CA LEU A 36 13.24 0.70 2.77
C LEU A 36 12.69 -0.51 3.54
N LYS A 37 12.33 -0.34 4.81
CA LYS A 37 11.78 -1.41 5.66
C LYS A 37 10.34 -1.77 5.31
N PHE A 38 9.63 -0.88 4.62
CA PHE A 38 8.23 -1.05 4.24
C PHE A 38 8.04 -1.41 2.76
N ASN A 39 9.09 -1.32 1.93
CA ASN A 39 9.03 -1.63 0.50
C ASN A 39 8.76 -3.12 0.19
N SER A 40 8.91 -4.02 1.17
CA SER A 40 8.66 -5.46 1.02
C SER A 40 7.18 -5.84 0.85
N HIS A 41 6.25 -4.96 1.24
CA HIS A 41 4.82 -5.22 1.16
C HIS A 41 4.34 -5.07 -0.27
N LYS A 42 3.69 -6.12 -0.80
CA LYS A 42 3.23 -6.16 -2.20
C LYS A 42 1.99 -5.29 -2.43
N ASP A 43 1.20 -5.14 -1.39
CA ASP A 43 -0.15 -4.57 -1.39
C ASP A 43 -0.21 -3.32 -0.52
N ALA A 44 -0.98 -2.32 -0.97
CA ALA A 44 -1.11 -1.04 -0.26
C ALA A 44 -1.75 -1.21 1.14
N LYS A 45 -2.67 -2.19 1.28
CA LYS A 45 -3.35 -2.48 2.54
C LYS A 45 -2.40 -2.99 3.61
N THR A 46 -1.63 -4.04 3.29
CA THR A 46 -0.65 -4.60 4.23
C THR A 46 0.44 -3.60 4.57
N LEU A 47 0.84 -2.77 3.60
CA LEU A 47 1.74 -1.65 3.82
C LEU A 47 1.17 -0.66 4.86
N MET A 48 -0.09 -0.25 4.72
CA MET A 48 -0.77 0.65 5.67
C MET A 48 -0.86 0.05 7.07
N GLU A 49 -1.27 -1.22 7.20
CA GLU A 49 -1.36 -1.90 8.50
C GLU A 49 0.02 -2.03 9.18
N ALA A 50 1.08 -2.29 8.41
CA ALA A 50 2.43 -2.34 8.94
C ALA A 50 2.93 -0.95 9.41
N ILE A 51 2.59 0.11 8.67
CA ILE A 51 2.87 1.50 9.05
C ILE A 51 2.12 1.83 10.34
N GLU A 52 0.83 1.53 10.42
CA GLU A 52 -0.01 1.73 11.59
C GLU A 52 0.51 0.94 12.80
N LYS A 53 0.89 -0.32 12.64
CA LYS A 53 1.45 -1.11 13.75
C LYS A 53 2.78 -0.53 14.29
N ARG A 54 3.57 0.12 13.43
CA ARG A 54 4.89 0.65 13.79
C ARG A 54 4.86 2.07 14.33
N PHE A 55 3.94 2.90 13.82
CA PHE A 55 3.83 4.32 14.16
C PHE A 55 2.53 4.68 14.90
N GLY A 56 1.56 3.78 14.94
CA GLY A 56 0.24 3.93 15.56
C GLY A 56 0.24 3.98 17.09
N GLY A 57 1.41 4.20 17.71
CA GLY A 57 1.53 4.65 19.09
C GLY A 57 1.07 6.08 19.33
N ASN A 58 0.35 6.71 18.39
CA ASN A 58 -0.32 7.99 18.62
C ASN A 58 -1.69 8.01 17.91
N THR A 59 -2.63 7.22 18.44
CA THR A 59 -4.07 7.44 18.27
C THR A 59 -4.50 8.68 19.07
N GLU A 60 -3.94 9.84 18.74
CA GLU A 60 -4.58 11.11 19.07
C GLU A 60 -4.61 11.94 17.80
N THR A 61 -5.68 11.74 17.03
CA THR A 61 -6.33 12.80 16.29
C THR A 61 -6.74 13.90 17.30
N LYS A 62 -5.77 14.66 17.78
CA LYS A 62 -6.03 15.94 18.43
C LYS A 62 -6.48 16.86 17.29
N LYS A 63 -7.79 16.89 17.09
CA LYS A 63 -8.46 17.97 16.37
C LYS A 63 -7.89 19.29 16.93
N VAL A 64 -7.27 20.08 16.06
CA VAL A 64 -7.25 21.54 16.21
C VAL A 64 -8.41 22.10 15.39
#